data_AF-A0A9P6KZQ9-F1
#
_entry.id   AF-A0A9P6KZQ9-F1
#
_cell.length_a   1.000
_cell.length_b   1.000
_cell.length_c   1.000
_cell.angle_alpha   90.00
_cell.angle_beta   90.00
_cell.angle_gamma   90.00
#
_symmetry.space_group_name_H-M   'P 1'
#
loop_
_entity.id
_entity.type
_entity.pdbx_description
1 polymer ?
#
loop_
_entity_poly.entity_id
_entity_poly.type
_entity_poly.pdbx_seq_one_letter_code
_entity_poly.pdbx_strand_id
1 'polypeptide(L)'
;DKIETDKIETYIYFVVQSEKTPDFLIDRIMRFTREATDFIASIDNHTYDTYRISVLESLMERPKNIYDYSEFIHRHFVQGIKTFEFRDLMIKSIKQITHDDIKKLDVFSQAPIVIVAKRKSELDL
;
A
#
# COMPACT_ATOMS: atom_id res chain seq x y z
N ASP A 1 24.88 -9.69 16.03
CA ASP A 1 24.83 -8.90 14.78
C ASP A 1 23.50 -8.19 14.65
N LYS A 2 23.51 -6.87 14.84
CA LYS A 2 22.34 -6.02 14.55
C LYS A 2 22.31 -5.83 13.04
N ILE A 3 21.37 -6.48 12.38
CA ILE A 3 21.06 -6.21 10.98
C ILE A 3 20.46 -4.79 10.97
N GLU A 4 21.21 -3.81 10.48
CA GLU A 4 20.61 -2.57 9.98
C GLU A 4 19.67 -2.96 8.86
N THR A 5 18.38 -3.07 9.19
CA THR A 5 17.33 -3.03 8.19
C THR A 5 17.31 -1.59 7.71
N ASP A 6 17.91 -1.32 6.54
CA ASP A 6 17.52 -0.18 5.74
C ASP A 6 16.00 -0.14 5.75
N LYS A 7 15.43 0.95 6.27
CA LYS A 7 13.97 1.09 6.33
C LYS A 7 13.48 1.02 4.90
N ILE A 8 12.78 -0.05 4.54
CA ILE A 8 12.05 -0.12 3.29
C ILE A 8 10.98 0.96 3.38
N GLU A 9 11.25 2.10 2.76
CA GLU A 9 10.28 3.18 2.66
C GLU A 9 9.12 2.68 1.80
N THR A 10 7.98 2.47 2.45
CA THR A 10 6.75 2.06 1.79
C THR A 10 5.95 3.30 1.47
N TYR A 11 5.68 3.52 0.19
CA TYR A 11 4.93 4.66 -0.31
C TYR A 11 3.58 4.22 -0.86
N ILE A 12 2.56 5.07 -0.71
CA ILE A 12 1.31 4.93 -1.43
C ILE A 12 1.47 5.65 -2.77
N TYR A 13 1.29 4.93 -3.87
CA TYR A 13 1.42 5.47 -5.22
C TYR A 13 0.06 5.64 -5.88
N PHE A 14 -0.17 6.81 -6.48
CA PHE A 14 -1.30 7.08 -7.36
C PHE A 14 -0.80 7.12 -8.81
N VAL A 15 -1.23 6.15 -9.62
CA VAL A 15 -0.90 6.11 -11.05
C VAL A 15 -2.14 6.50 -11.84
N VAL A 16 -2.09 7.66 -12.51
CA VAL A 16 -3.24 8.22 -13.23
C VAL A 16 -2.86 8.54 -14.66
N GLN A 17 -3.63 8.01 -15.61
CA GLN A 17 -3.57 8.39 -17.03
C GLN A 17 -4.80 9.24 -17.36
N SER A 18 -4.57 10.47 -17.82
CA SER A 18 -5.65 11.42 -18.13
C SER A 18 -5.23 12.42 -19.20
N GLU A 19 -6.22 13.04 -19.83
CA GLU A 19 -6.04 14.21 -20.70
C GLU A 19 -5.92 15.52 -19.90
N LYS A 20 -6.18 15.46 -18.58
CA LYS A 20 -6.05 16.62 -17.69
C LYS A 20 -4.59 16.90 -17.36
N THR A 21 -4.29 18.16 -17.05
CA THR A 21 -2.95 18.59 -16.69
C THR A 21 -2.49 17.95 -15.37
N PRO A 22 -1.18 17.77 -15.16
CA PRO A 22 -0.64 17.27 -13.90
C PRO A 22 -1.15 18.05 -12.68
N ASP A 23 -1.16 19.39 -12.73
CA ASP A 23 -1.62 20.23 -11.61
C ASP A 23 -3.07 19.93 -11.21
N PHE A 24 -3.96 19.76 -12.19
CA PHE A 24 -5.35 19.38 -11.93
C PHE A 24 -5.44 18.01 -11.24
N LEU A 25 -4.62 17.05 -11.65
CA LEU A 25 -4.60 15.72 -11.06
C LEU A 25 -4.02 15.73 -9.64
N ILE A 26 -2.95 16.50 -9.41
CA ILE A 26 -2.36 16.70 -8.09
C ILE A 26 -3.41 17.27 -7.12
N ASP A 27 -4.12 18.32 -7.53
CA ASP A 27 -5.18 18.93 -6.70
C ASP A 27 -6.30 17.94 -6.36
N ARG A 28 -6.64 17.06 -7.31
CA ARG A 28 -7.66 16.01 -7.10
C ARG A 28 -7.16 14.92 -6.15
N ILE A 29 -5.91 14.49 -6.30
CA ILE A 29 -5.29 13.51 -5.40
C ILE A 29 -5.18 14.10 -3.99
N MET A 30 -4.72 15.35 -3.84
CA MET A 30 -4.63 16.04 -2.56
C MET A 30 -6.00 16.27 -1.88
N ARG A 31 -7.07 16.36 -2.67
CA ARG A 31 -8.42 16.37 -2.12
C ARG A 31 -8.83 14.98 -1.66
N PHE A 32 -8.60 13.97 -2.48
CA PHE A 32 -8.89 12.58 -2.15
C PHE A 32 -8.16 12.13 -0.87
N THR A 33 -6.87 12.47 -0.70
CA THR A 33 -6.12 12.08 0.50
C THR A 33 -6.67 12.71 1.76
N ARG A 34 -7.11 13.97 1.72
CA ARG A 34 -7.80 14.63 2.85
C ARG A 34 -9.12 13.95 3.19
N GLU A 35 -9.97 13.75 2.19
CA GLU A 35 -11.26 13.07 2.35
C GLU A 35 -11.08 11.63 2.88
N ALA A 36 -10.06 10.92 2.40
CA ALA A 36 -9.72 9.58 2.86
C ALA A 36 -9.20 9.57 4.30
N THR A 37 -8.40 10.58 4.70
CA THR A 37 -7.93 10.73 6.09
C THR A 37 -9.11 10.91 7.04
N ASP A 38 -10.03 11.81 6.70
CA ASP A 38 -11.24 12.05 7.49
C ASP A 38 -12.13 10.79 7.54
N PHE A 39 -12.27 10.11 6.40
CA PHE A 39 -13.00 8.84 6.34
C PHE A 39 -12.38 7.80 7.28
N ILE A 40 -11.06 7.55 7.21
CA ILE A 40 -10.34 6.61 8.07
C ILE A 40 -10.54 6.94 9.55
N ALA A 41 -10.43 8.21 9.94
CA ALA A 41 -10.64 8.65 11.32
C ALA A 41 -12.09 8.43 11.79
N SER A 42 -13.05 8.42 10.87
CA SER A 42 -14.48 8.30 11.16
C SER A 42 -15.05 6.88 11.06
N ILE A 43 -14.27 5.88 10.61
CA ILE A 43 -14.82 4.52 10.40
C ILE A 43 -15.41 3.98 11.69
N ASP A 44 -16.55 3.28 11.58
CA ASP A 44 -17.14 2.55 12.68
C ASP A 44 -16.51 1.14 12.84
N ASN A 45 -16.85 0.45 13.92
CA ASN A 45 -16.33 -0.89 14.22
C ASN A 45 -16.72 -1.94 13.16
N HIS A 46 -17.93 -1.85 12.61
CA HIS A 46 -18.42 -2.82 11.64
C HIS A 46 -17.67 -2.70 10.31
N THR A 47 -17.45 -1.47 9.84
CA THR A 47 -16.66 -1.16 8.65
C THR A 47 -15.19 -1.58 8.86
N TYR A 48 -14.63 -1.29 10.03
CA TYR A 48 -13.30 -1.73 10.42
C TYR A 48 -13.15 -3.26 10.34
N ASP A 49 -14.05 -4.01 10.98
CA ASP A 49 -14.02 -5.47 10.99
C ASP A 49 -14.14 -6.04 9.57
N THR A 50 -15.02 -5.45 8.75
CA THR A 50 -15.19 -5.84 7.35
C THR A 50 -13.88 -5.71 6.56
N TYR A 51 -13.19 -4.57 6.67
CA TYR A 51 -11.90 -4.38 6.00
C TYR A 51 -10.82 -5.30 6.54
N ARG A 52 -10.74 -5.46 7.87
CA ARG A 52 -9.76 -6.36 8.50
C ARG A 52 -9.95 -7.81 8.04
N ILE A 53 -11.20 -8.30 8.00
CA ILE A 53 -11.52 -9.65 7.53
C ILE A 53 -11.12 -9.80 6.06
N SER A 54 -11.48 -8.84 5.19
CA SER A 54 -11.15 -8.90 3.77
C SER A 54 -9.63 -8.98 3.52
N VAL A 55 -8.83 -8.20 4.27
CA VAL A 55 -7.37 -8.28 4.18
C VAL A 55 -6.86 -9.64 4.66
N LEU A 56 -7.37 -10.15 5.78
CA LEU A 56 -6.98 -11.47 6.30
C LEU A 56 -7.32 -12.60 5.32
N GLU A 57 -8.50 -12.57 4.71
CA GLU A 57 -8.92 -13.56 3.70
C GLU A 57 -7.98 -13.55 2.50
N SER A 58 -7.64 -12.36 1.98
CA SER A 58 -6.68 -12.22 0.88
C SER A 58 -5.31 -12.80 1.23
N LEU A 59 -4.82 -12.59 2.45
CA LEU A 59 -3.55 -13.17 2.91
C LEU A 59 -3.62 -14.69 3.11
N MET A 60 -4.78 -15.22 3.48
CA MET A 60 -5.00 -16.65 3.69
C MET A 60 -5.24 -17.41 2.38
N GLU A 61 -5.51 -16.72 1.26
CA GLU A 61 -5.69 -17.36 -0.05
C GLU A 61 -4.42 -18.13 -0.46
N ARG A 62 -4.57 -19.44 -0.66
CA ARG A 62 -3.44 -20.30 -1.04
C ARG A 62 -3.01 -20.01 -2.49
N PRO A 63 -1.70 -20.02 -2.78
CA PRO A 63 -1.22 -19.98 -4.17
C PRO A 63 -1.88 -21.09 -5.00
N LYS A 64 -2.33 -20.77 -6.21
CA LYS A 64 -3.08 -21.71 -7.05
C LYS A 64 -2.15 -22.72 -7.72
N ASN A 65 -0.88 -22.37 -7.90
CA ASN A 65 0.13 -23.19 -8.56
C ASN A 65 1.54 -22.82 -8.06
N ILE A 66 2.54 -23.59 -8.52
CA ILE A 66 3.95 -23.42 -8.12
C ILE A 66 4.55 -22.09 -8.60
N TYR A 67 4.08 -21.56 -9.73
CA TYR A 67 4.54 -20.29 -10.27
C TYR A 67 4.12 -19.12 -9.38
N ASP A 68 2.85 -19.08 -8.95
CA ASP A 68 2.35 -18.05 -8.04
C ASP A 68 3.11 -18.07 -6.70
N TYR A 69 3.43 -19.26 -6.21
CA TYR A 69 4.21 -19.44 -5.00
C TYR A 69 5.67 -18.98 -5.17
N SER A 70 6.32 -19.34 -6.28
CA SER A 70 7.70 -18.94 -6.54
C SER A 70 7.82 -17.43 -6.76
N GLU A 71 6.89 -16.80 -7.48
CA GLU A 71 6.78 -15.35 -7.63
C GLU A 71 6.59 -14.65 -6.28
N PHE A 72 5.74 -15.20 -5.41
CA PHE A 72 5.54 -14.68 -4.07
C PHE A 72 6.87 -14.72 -3.30
N ILE A 73 7.53 -15.87 -3.19
CA ILE A 73 8.80 -16.00 -2.49
C ILE A 73 9.88 -15.10 -3.08
N HIS A 74 10.01 -15.06 -4.40
CA HIS A 74 11.03 -14.27 -5.09
C HIS A 74 10.91 -12.78 -4.78
N ARG A 75 9.69 -12.21 -4.81
CA ARG A 75 9.47 -10.79 -4.48
C ARG A 75 9.93 -10.45 -3.06
N HIS A 76 9.60 -11.30 -2.09
CA HIS A 76 9.99 -11.08 -0.69
C HIS A 76 11.50 -11.23 -0.50
N PHE A 77 12.10 -12.22 -1.17
CA PHE A 77 13.54 -12.42 -1.15
C PHE A 77 14.30 -11.21 -1.71
N VAL A 78 13.86 -10.65 -2.84
CA VAL A 78 14.46 -9.45 -3.46
C VAL A 78 14.31 -8.22 -2.55
N GLN A 79 13.25 -8.15 -1.73
CA GLN A 79 13.08 -7.13 -0.69
C GLN A 79 13.91 -7.39 0.58
N GLY A 80 14.76 -8.42 0.59
CA GLY A 80 15.61 -8.75 1.74
C GLY A 80 14.89 -9.49 2.87
N ILE A 81 13.65 -9.94 2.66
CA ILE A 81 12.90 -10.73 3.63
C ILE A 81 13.42 -12.17 3.58
N LYS A 82 14.11 -12.58 4.65
CA LYS A 82 14.80 -13.88 4.76
C LYS A 82 13.98 -14.99 5.41
N THR A 83 12.66 -14.80 5.56
CA THR A 83 11.77 -15.79 6.19
C THR A 83 10.62 -16.20 5.28
N PHE A 84 10.35 -17.50 5.23
CA PHE A 84 9.19 -18.08 4.55
C PHE A 84 7.89 -17.89 5.34
N GLU A 85 7.99 -17.55 6.63
CA GLU A 85 6.86 -17.32 7.53
C GLU A 85 6.30 -15.89 7.44
N PHE A 86 6.79 -15.08 6.50
CA PHE A 86 6.39 -13.67 6.37
C PHE A 86 4.87 -13.47 6.35
N ARG A 87 4.16 -14.33 5.61
CA ARG A 87 2.70 -14.28 5.53
C ARG A 87 2.04 -14.51 6.88
N ASP A 88 2.50 -15.50 7.63
CA ASP A 88 1.95 -15.83 8.96
C ASP A 88 2.24 -14.71 9.97
N LEU A 89 3.42 -14.10 9.87
CA LEU A 89 3.78 -12.92 10.66
C LEU A 89 2.90 -11.71 10.33
N MET A 90 2.59 -11.46 9.06
CA MET A 90 1.64 -10.41 8.67
C MET A 90 0.23 -10.68 9.18
N ILE A 91 -0.28 -11.91 9.04
CA ILE A 91 -1.59 -12.30 9.55
C ILE A 91 -1.66 -12.08 11.07
N LYS A 92 -0.63 -12.50 11.80
CA LYS A 92 -0.54 -12.29 13.26
C LYS A 92 -0.56 -10.81 13.61
N SER A 93 0.17 -9.99 12.87
CA SER A 93 0.25 -8.53 13.09
C SER A 93 -1.10 -7.86 12.83
N ILE A 94 -1.74 -8.13 11.70
CA ILE A 94 -3.07 -7.58 11.35
C ILE A 94 -4.14 -8.00 12.37
N LYS A 95 -4.01 -9.22 12.92
CA LYS A 95 -4.93 -9.67 13.97
C LYS A 95 -4.82 -8.84 15.26
N GLN A 96 -3.66 -8.24 15.52
CA GLN A 96 -3.39 -7.45 16.73
C GLN A 96 -3.69 -5.96 16.57
N ILE A 97 -3.80 -5.47 15.33
CA ILE A 97 -4.22 -4.09 15.06
C ILE A 97 -5.63 -3.87 15.63
N THR A 98 -5.83 -2.72 16.26
CA THR A 98 -7.12 -2.30 16.81
C THR A 98 -7.76 -1.20 15.96
N HIS A 99 -9.06 -0.98 16.17
CA HIS A 99 -9.80 0.12 15.55
C HIS A 99 -9.17 1.48 15.87
N ASP A 100 -8.75 1.68 17.13
CA ASP A 100 -8.12 2.92 17.58
C ASP A 100 -6.74 3.15 16.95
N ASP A 101 -6.00 2.08 16.62
CA ASP A 101 -4.72 2.20 15.92
C ASP A 101 -4.94 2.72 14.49
N ILE A 102 -5.96 2.23 13.79
CA ILE A 102 -6.33 2.69 12.45
C ILE A 102 -6.75 4.16 12.45
N LYS A 103 -7.50 4.61 13.46
CA LYS A 103 -7.92 6.01 13.57
C LYS A 103 -6.77 7.00 13.77
N LYS A 104 -5.63 6.52 14.30
CA LYS A 104 -4.43 7.33 14.54
C LYS A 104 -3.43 7.28 13.38
N LEU A 105 -3.70 6.46 12.36
CA LEU A 105 -2.80 6.27 11.22
C LEU A 105 -2.89 7.48 10.28
N ASP A 106 -1.80 8.23 10.18
CA ASP A 106 -1.62 9.28 9.18
C ASP A 106 -0.80 8.76 7.98
N VAL A 107 -1.49 7.99 7.14
CA VAL A 107 -0.92 7.36 5.94
C VAL A 107 -0.59 8.34 4.81
N PHE A 108 -1.08 9.59 4.89
CA PHE A 108 -0.87 10.63 3.88
C PHE A 108 -0.05 11.83 4.40
N SER A 109 0.65 11.65 5.53
CA SER A 109 1.49 12.68 6.17
C SER A 109 2.61 13.23 5.27
N GLN A 110 3.05 12.45 4.28
CA GLN A 110 4.10 12.86 3.36
C GLN A 110 3.53 13.59 2.15
N ALA A 111 4.22 14.64 1.71
CA ALA A 111 3.89 15.33 0.47
C ALA A 111 4.04 14.36 -0.72
N PRO A 112 3.11 14.36 -1.69
CA PRO A 112 3.20 13.46 -2.83
C PRO A 112 4.38 13.82 -3.72
N ILE A 113 5.17 12.82 -4.09
CA ILE A 113 6.18 12.95 -5.14
C ILE A 113 5.47 12.77 -6.49
N VAL A 114 5.59 13.76 -7.37
CA VAL A 114 4.92 13.74 -8.67
C VAL A 114 5.91 13.39 -9.77
N ILE A 115 5.61 12.32 -10.51
CA ILE A 115 6.37 11.91 -11.69
C ILE A 115 5.43 11.98 -12.90
N VAL A 116 5.76 12.82 -13.87
CA VAL A 116 5.00 12.94 -15.12
C VAL A 116 5.70 12.17 -16.22
N ALA A 117 5.13 11.03 -16.61
CA ALA A 117 5.61 10.27 -17.77
C ALA A 117 5.01 10.86 -19.06
N LYS A 118 5.84 11.48 -19.89
CA LYS A 118 5.43 11.92 -21.24
C LYS A 118 5.44 10.75 -22.20
N ARG A 119 4.55 10.76 -23.19
CA ARG A 119 4.63 9.80 -24.30
C ARG A 119 5.88 10.08 -25.12
N LYS A 120 6.56 9.03 -25.55
CA LYS A 120 7.80 9.10 -26.33
C LYS A 120 7.70 9.99 -27.58
N SER A 121 6.51 10.12 -28.18
CA SER A 121 6.26 10.97 -29.35
C SER A 121 6.36 12.49 -29.10
N GLU A 122 6.47 12.95 -27.85
CA GLU A 122 6.63 14.37 -27.49
C GLU A 122 8.09 14.76 -27.20
N LEU A 123 9.03 13.80 -27.26
CA LEU A 123 10.46 14.02 -27.01
C LEU A 123 11.30 14.20 -28.28
N ASP A 124 10.70 14.00 -29.46
CA ASP A 124 11.36 14.07 -30.78
C ASP A 124 10.92 15.29 -31.62
N LEU A 125 10.49 16.40 -30.98
CA LEU A 125 10.21 17.70 -31.62
C LEU A 125 11.15 18.79 -31.12
#